data_AF-A0A1B6ICM8-F1
#
_entry.id   AF-A0A1B6ICM8-F1
#
_cell.length_a   1.000
_cell.length_b   1.000
_cell.length_c   1.000
_cell.angle_alpha   90.00
_cell.angle_beta   90.00
_cell.angle_gamma   90.00
#
_symmetry.space_group_name_H-M   'P 1'
#
loop_
_entity.id
_entity.type
_entity.pdbx_description
1 polymer ?
#
loop_
_entity_poly.entity_id
_entity_poly.type
_entity_poly.pdbx_seq_one_letter_code
_entity_poly.pdbx_strand_id
1 'polypeptide(L)'
;ASSTGPFCLSRIRARELHNMMVRVSGHGRLMDPPARNSMWRFGFPNPVNYNDNELFCGGYAVQYEQNDGRCGVCGDSFGIQDPRPHEAGGQYAKGIIGRHYSAGQEIDVEVELTANHWGRFEMFLCPNNNPRYEATQSCFDRFPLYVSGTREVRFLI
;
A
#
# COMPACT_ATOMS: atom_id res chain seq x y z
N ALA A 1 -10.07 4.33 20.48
CA ALA A 1 -9.55 3.02 20.03
C ALA A 1 -8.41 3.29 19.06
N SER A 2 -7.18 2.95 19.46
CA SER A 2 -5.95 3.16 18.69
C SER A 2 -5.91 2.18 17.51
N SER A 3 -6.17 2.67 16.29
CA SER A 3 -5.97 1.88 15.07
C SER A 3 -4.47 1.71 14.84
N THR A 4 -3.96 0.54 15.19
CA THR A 4 -2.56 0.15 15.07
C THR A 4 -2.47 -0.84 13.90
N GLY A 5 -2.25 -0.33 12.70
CA GLY A 5 -2.11 -1.17 11.50
C GLY A 5 -0.92 -0.71 10.65
N PRO A 6 0.02 -1.59 10.27
CA PRO A 6 1.04 -1.26 9.30
C PRO A 6 0.37 -0.99 7.95
N PHE A 7 0.56 0.21 7.41
CA PHE A 7 -0.07 0.67 6.18
C PHE A 7 0.33 -0.21 5.00
N CYS A 8 -0.67 -0.75 4.32
CA CYS A 8 -0.54 -1.40 3.02
C CYS A 8 -1.19 -0.48 1.99
N LEU A 9 -0.38 0.23 1.20
CA LEU A 9 -0.91 0.94 0.04
C LEU A 9 -1.20 -0.07 -1.06
N SER A 10 -2.47 -0.43 -1.19
CA SER A 10 -2.95 -1.10 -2.38
C SER A 10 -4.11 -0.31 -2.96
N ARG A 11 -3.84 0.46 -4.03
CA ARG A 11 -4.59 0.51 -5.30
C ARG A 11 -4.21 1.74 -6.13
N ILE A 12 -3.37 1.52 -7.13
CA ILE A 12 -3.36 2.35 -8.34
C ILE A 12 -4.44 1.74 -9.27
N ARG A 13 -5.66 2.29 -9.25
CA ARG A 13 -6.64 1.99 -10.31
C ARG A 13 -6.43 2.99 -11.44
N ALA A 14 -5.73 2.56 -12.49
CA ALA A 14 -5.83 3.21 -13.80
C ALA A 14 -7.21 2.90 -14.39
N ARG A 15 -8.00 3.92 -14.69
CA ARG A 15 -9.14 3.84 -15.59
C ARG A 15 -8.80 4.70 -16.79
N GLU A 16 -8.58 4.10 -17.94
CA GLU A 16 -8.65 4.80 -19.21
C GLU A 16 -9.66 4.13 -20.13
N LEU A 17 -10.47 4.99 -20.77
CA LEU A 17 -11.35 4.67 -21.87
C LEU A 17 -10.50 4.63 -23.15
N HIS A 18 -10.68 3.57 -23.95
CA HIS A 18 -10.16 3.38 -25.32
C HIS A 18 -8.64 3.23 -25.52
N ASN A 19 -8.23 1.95 -25.55
CA ASN A 19 -7.23 1.34 -26.44
C ASN A 19 -5.91 2.11 -26.71
N MET A 20 -5.18 2.48 -25.65
CA MET A 20 -3.73 2.61 -25.68
C MET A 20 -3.16 1.88 -24.46
N MET A 21 -2.26 0.93 -24.70
CA MET A 21 -1.69 0.04 -23.68
C MET A 21 -0.70 0.82 -22.80
N VAL A 22 -1.20 1.67 -21.89
CA VAL A 22 -0.36 2.38 -20.92
C VAL A 22 0.13 1.37 -19.89
N ARG A 23 1.37 0.89 -20.06
CA ARG A 23 2.08 0.16 -19.00
C ARG A 23 2.26 1.12 -17.83
N VAL A 24 1.42 0.97 -16.81
CA VAL A 24 1.62 1.66 -15.54
C VAL A 24 2.74 0.95 -14.81
N SER A 25 3.93 1.56 -14.79
CA SER A 25 5.08 1.12 -13.99
C SER A 25 5.45 2.23 -13.02
N GLY A 26 4.49 2.63 -12.19
CA GLY A 26 4.72 3.59 -11.12
C GLY A 26 5.67 3.01 -10.09
N HIS A 27 6.76 3.74 -9.79
CA HIS A 27 7.68 3.37 -8.72
C HIS A 27 7.60 4.39 -7.61
N GLY A 28 7.26 3.93 -6.42
CA GLY A 28 7.17 4.77 -5.25
C GLY A 28 6.89 3.97 -3.99
N ARG A 29 7.04 4.64 -2.84
CA ARG A 29 6.93 4.01 -1.53
C ARG A 29 6.39 4.98 -0.49
N LEU A 30 5.68 4.43 0.49
CA LEU A 30 5.21 5.19 1.65
C LEU A 30 6.33 5.30 2.67
N MET A 31 6.77 6.52 2.91
CA MET A 31 7.91 6.84 3.76
C MET A 31 7.47 7.24 5.17
N ASP A 32 6.37 7.98 5.29
CA ASP A 32 5.75 8.29 6.58
C ASP A 32 4.23 8.16 6.50
N PRO A 33 3.58 7.30 7.30
CA PRO A 33 4.17 6.24 8.12
C PRO A 33 4.89 5.21 7.24
N PRO A 34 6.07 4.71 7.62
CA PRO A 34 6.85 3.82 6.76
C PRO A 34 6.09 2.51 6.48
N ALA A 35 5.89 2.18 5.20
CA ALA A 35 5.30 0.89 4.82
C ALA A 35 6.27 -0.28 5.05
N ARG A 36 5.73 -1.50 5.17
CA ARG A 36 6.45 -2.73 5.59
C ARG A 36 7.75 -2.99 4.81
N ASN A 37 7.72 -2.68 3.52
CA ASN A 37 8.82 -2.74 2.56
C ASN A 37 9.92 -1.69 2.79
N SER A 38 9.58 -0.53 3.36
CA SER A 38 10.49 0.61 3.54
C SER A 38 10.92 0.83 4.99
N MET A 39 10.33 0.11 5.96
CA MET A 39 10.69 0.21 7.38
C MET A 39 12.20 0.07 7.64
N TRP A 40 12.92 -0.78 6.89
CA TRP A 40 14.37 -0.93 7.06
C TRP A 40 15.15 0.38 6.82
N ARG A 41 14.66 1.29 5.97
CA ARG A 41 15.28 2.61 5.72
C ARG A 41 15.28 3.51 6.96
N PHE A 42 14.38 3.24 7.90
CA PHE A 42 14.19 4.00 9.13
C PHE A 42 14.73 3.27 10.36
N GLY A 43 15.58 2.25 10.18
CA GLY A 43 16.24 1.53 11.27
C GLY A 43 15.38 0.49 11.98
N PHE A 44 14.17 0.20 11.48
CA PHE A 44 13.39 -0.93 12.00
C PHE A 44 14.04 -2.27 11.63
N PRO A 45 13.87 -3.32 12.46
CA PRO A 45 14.47 -4.64 12.24
C PRO A 45 13.72 -5.47 11.17
N ASN A 46 13.38 -4.84 10.04
CA ASN A 46 12.84 -5.51 8.87
C ASN A 46 13.99 -5.97 7.96
N PRO A 47 13.85 -7.10 7.24
CA PRO A 47 14.79 -7.45 6.18
C PRO A 47 14.89 -6.31 5.16
N VAL A 48 16.09 -6.06 4.64
CA VAL A 48 16.33 -5.04 3.63
C VAL A 48 15.62 -5.43 2.34
N ASN A 49 14.83 -4.51 1.80
CA ASN A 49 14.23 -4.60 0.47
C ASN A 49 14.72 -3.41 -0.37
N TYR A 50 15.70 -3.64 -1.25
CA TYR A 50 16.22 -2.58 -2.12
C TYR A 50 15.23 -2.14 -3.20
N ASN A 51 14.27 -3.00 -3.53
CA ASN A 51 13.19 -2.77 -4.49
C ASN A 51 11.90 -2.38 -3.75
N ASP A 52 12.02 -1.68 -2.63
CA ASP A 52 10.86 -1.26 -1.83
C ASP A 52 9.99 -0.21 -2.52
N ASN A 53 10.38 0.30 -3.68
CA ASN A 53 9.53 1.13 -4.54
C ASN A 53 8.74 0.32 -5.59
N GLU A 54 8.85 -1.02 -5.61
CA GLU A 54 8.29 -1.91 -6.64
C GLU A 54 7.12 -2.78 -6.11
N LEU A 55 6.21 -2.21 -5.31
CA LEU A 55 4.97 -2.89 -4.88
C LEU A 55 3.79 -2.63 -5.82
N PHE A 56 4.06 -2.89 -7.09
CA PHE A 56 3.21 -2.69 -8.27
C PHE A 56 2.47 -3.95 -8.75
N CYS A 57 2.05 -4.83 -7.83
CA CYS A 57 1.26 -6.04 -8.13
C CYS A 57 1.95 -7.05 -9.06
N GLY A 58 3.30 -7.03 -9.11
CA GLY A 58 4.10 -7.84 -10.05
C GLY A 58 4.25 -7.23 -11.45
N GLY A 59 3.75 -6.00 -11.67
CA GLY A 59 3.77 -5.31 -12.96
C GLY A 59 2.52 -5.56 -13.80
N TYR A 60 2.30 -4.70 -14.79
CA TYR A 60 1.06 -4.64 -15.58
C TYR A 60 0.63 -6.00 -16.17
N ALA A 61 1.53 -6.69 -16.89
CA ALA A 61 1.20 -7.95 -17.55
C ALA A 61 0.86 -9.04 -16.52
N VAL A 62 1.61 -9.12 -15.43
CA VAL A 62 1.34 -10.07 -14.34
C VAL A 62 -0.01 -9.77 -13.69
N GLN A 63 -0.32 -8.50 -13.42
CA GLN A 63 -1.58 -8.13 -12.80
C GLN A 63 -2.78 -8.41 -13.72
N TYR A 64 -2.77 -7.88 -14.95
CA TYR A 64 -3.97 -7.84 -15.79
C TYR A 64 -4.09 -9.04 -16.74
N GLU A 65 -2.99 -9.55 -17.26
CA GLU A 65 -3.02 -10.66 -18.22
C GLU A 65 -2.98 -12.02 -17.52
N GLN A 66 -2.30 -12.13 -16.38
CA GLN A 66 -2.12 -13.40 -15.66
C GLN A 66 -3.01 -13.54 -14.41
N ASN A 67 -3.32 -12.44 -13.73
CA ASN A 67 -4.04 -12.45 -12.45
C ASN A 67 -5.43 -11.81 -12.52
N ASP A 68 -5.98 -11.56 -13.71
CA ASP A 68 -7.32 -10.99 -13.90
C ASP A 68 -7.53 -9.63 -13.21
N GLY A 69 -6.49 -8.80 -13.18
CA GLY A 69 -6.47 -7.51 -12.52
C GLY A 69 -6.28 -7.57 -11.00
N ARG A 70 -6.14 -8.77 -10.41
CA ARG A 70 -5.96 -8.96 -8.96
C ARG A 70 -4.56 -8.59 -8.50
N CYS A 71 -4.49 -8.13 -7.26
CA CYS A 71 -3.26 -7.73 -6.57
C CYS A 71 -3.33 -8.20 -5.12
N GLY A 72 -2.19 -8.52 -4.50
CA GLY A 72 -2.10 -8.71 -3.06
C GLY A 72 -2.48 -7.43 -2.32
N VAL A 73 -3.01 -7.55 -1.10
CA VAL A 73 -3.51 -6.40 -0.33
C VAL A 73 -2.39 -5.45 0.10
N CYS A 74 -1.15 -5.90 0.00
CA CYS A 74 0.04 -5.10 0.29
C CYS A 74 0.93 -4.89 -0.95
N GLY A 75 0.36 -4.97 -2.17
CA GLY A 75 1.06 -4.62 -3.42
C GLY A 75 1.91 -5.74 -4.02
N ASP A 76 1.98 -6.90 -3.37
CA ASP A 76 2.56 -8.13 -3.92
C ASP A 76 1.78 -8.65 -5.14
N SER A 77 2.42 -9.42 -6.00
CA SER A 77 1.74 -10.14 -7.08
C SER A 77 0.71 -11.13 -6.50
N PHE A 78 -0.48 -11.16 -7.09
CA PHE A 78 -1.56 -12.03 -6.61
C PHE A 78 -1.21 -13.52 -6.73
N GLY A 79 -0.43 -13.92 -7.74
CA GLY A 79 -0.04 -15.30 -7.99
C GLY A 79 1.04 -15.86 -7.03
N ILE A 80 1.61 -15.03 -6.15
CA ILE A 80 2.50 -15.51 -5.09
C ILE A 80 1.67 -16.29 -4.05
N GLN A 81 2.17 -17.45 -3.63
CA GLN A 81 1.52 -18.27 -2.59
C GLN A 81 1.50 -17.54 -1.26
N ASP A 82 0.39 -17.69 -0.52
CA ASP A 82 0.26 -17.13 0.81
C ASP A 82 1.19 -17.83 1.81
N PRO A 83 1.76 -17.11 2.80
CA PRO A 83 1.67 -15.66 2.96
C PRO A 83 2.57 -14.93 1.95
N ARG A 84 2.03 -13.92 1.26
CA ARG A 84 2.83 -13.06 0.40
C ARG A 84 3.86 -12.29 1.23
N PRO A 85 5.02 -11.88 0.66
CA PRO A 85 6.11 -11.31 1.43
C PRO A 85 5.74 -10.12 2.31
N HIS A 86 4.81 -9.26 1.87
CA HIS A 86 4.38 -8.08 2.62
C HIS A 86 3.09 -8.27 3.39
N GLU A 87 2.47 -9.46 3.37
CA GLU A 87 1.27 -9.81 4.11
C GLU A 87 1.61 -10.55 5.42
N ALA A 88 0.67 -10.64 6.36
CA ALA A 88 0.88 -11.17 7.72
C ALA A 88 1.45 -12.58 7.69
N GLY A 89 2.56 -12.78 8.42
CA GLY A 89 3.34 -14.03 8.37
C GLY A 89 4.41 -14.05 7.28
N GLY A 90 4.38 -13.10 6.34
CA GLY A 90 5.37 -12.91 5.30
C GLY A 90 6.71 -12.34 5.80
N GLN A 91 7.67 -12.29 4.88
CA GLN A 91 9.04 -11.86 5.16
C GLN A 91 9.14 -10.47 5.79
N TYR A 92 8.36 -9.50 5.30
CA TYR A 92 8.42 -8.10 5.71
C TYR A 92 7.32 -7.71 6.72
N ALA A 93 6.29 -8.54 6.91
CA ALA A 93 5.22 -8.29 7.87
C ALA A 93 5.59 -8.78 9.28
N LYS A 94 6.48 -8.05 9.96
CA LYS A 94 6.99 -8.42 11.30
C LYS A 94 6.08 -8.01 12.48
N GLY A 95 4.91 -7.41 12.20
CA GLY A 95 4.00 -6.91 13.24
C GLY A 95 4.54 -5.70 14.02
N ILE A 96 5.49 -4.97 13.42
CA ILE A 96 6.11 -3.79 14.02
C ILE A 96 5.24 -2.57 13.73
N ILE A 97 5.01 -1.75 14.77
CA ILE A 97 4.25 -0.50 14.65
C ILE A 97 5.20 0.61 14.18
N GLY A 98 4.95 1.18 12.99
CA GLY A 98 5.78 2.25 12.42
C GLY A 98 5.50 3.64 13.01
N ARG A 99 4.24 3.91 13.39
CA ARG A 99 3.78 5.19 13.96
C ARG A 99 2.60 4.99 14.92
N HIS A 100 2.44 5.94 15.84
CA HIS A 100 1.29 6.03 16.74
C HIS A 100 0.54 7.33 16.47
N TYR A 101 -0.79 7.24 16.40
CA TYR A 101 -1.67 8.38 16.17
C TYR A 101 -2.83 8.38 17.16
N SER A 102 -3.39 9.56 17.41
CA SER A 102 -4.63 9.73 18.16
C SER A 102 -5.84 9.72 17.24
N ALA A 103 -7.00 9.29 17.74
CA ALA A 103 -8.23 9.34 16.96
C ALA A 103 -8.58 10.78 16.61
N GLY A 104 -8.87 11.04 15.32
CA GLY A 104 -9.15 12.39 14.81
C GLY A 104 -7.91 13.26 14.58
N GLN A 105 -6.70 12.74 14.82
CA GLN A 105 -5.47 13.42 14.48
C GLN A 105 -5.34 13.59 12.96
N GLU A 106 -5.04 14.82 12.53
CA GLU A 106 -4.55 15.08 11.19
C GLU A 106 -3.09 14.61 11.09
N ILE A 107 -2.79 13.85 10.04
CA ILE A 107 -1.48 13.22 9.86
C ILE A 107 -0.86 13.69 8.56
N ASP A 108 0.44 13.96 8.61
CA ASP A 108 1.26 14.11 7.41
C ASP A 108 1.55 12.71 6.86
N VAL A 109 1.41 12.57 5.53
CA VAL A 109 1.75 11.34 4.83
C VAL A 109 2.76 11.66 3.73
N GLU A 110 3.90 10.99 3.78
CA GLU A 110 4.98 11.16 2.80
C GLU A 110 5.03 9.97 1.85
N VAL A 111 4.83 10.24 0.56
CA VAL A 111 5.05 9.28 -0.52
C VAL A 111 6.25 9.74 -1.34
N GLU A 112 7.27 8.89 -1.42
CA GLU A 112 8.41 9.12 -2.29
C GLU A 112 8.14 8.45 -3.64
N LEU A 113 8.09 9.25 -4.71
CA LEU A 113 8.00 8.77 -6.08
C LEU A 113 9.40 8.74 -6.69
N THR A 114 9.86 7.55 -7.08
CA THR A 114 11.11 7.42 -7.85
C THR A 114 10.86 7.49 -9.36
N ALA A 115 9.62 7.27 -9.78
CA ALA A 115 9.14 7.56 -11.13
C ALA A 115 7.70 8.08 -11.06
N ASN A 116 7.47 9.32 -11.51
CA ASN A 116 6.15 9.94 -11.51
C ASN A 116 5.41 9.59 -12.81
N HIS A 117 4.24 8.96 -12.68
CA HIS A 117 3.38 8.57 -13.80
C HIS A 117 1.99 9.24 -13.74
N TRP A 118 1.87 10.34 -12.99
CA TRP A 118 0.61 11.04 -12.74
C TRP A 118 -0.43 10.13 -12.06
N GLY A 119 -1.58 10.70 -11.72
CA GLY A 119 -2.72 9.93 -11.25
C GLY A 119 -3.17 10.38 -9.88
N ARG A 120 -3.28 9.44 -8.94
CA ARG A 120 -3.85 9.74 -7.63
C ARG A 120 -3.42 8.76 -6.55
N PHE A 121 -3.40 9.25 -5.32
CA PHE A 121 -3.32 8.43 -4.12
C PHE A 121 -4.68 8.36 -3.43
N GLU A 122 -4.98 7.19 -2.88
CA GLU A 122 -6.11 6.95 -1.99
C GLU A 122 -5.57 6.16 -0.79
N MET A 123 -5.98 6.56 0.41
CA MET A 123 -5.49 5.94 1.64
C MET A 123 -6.66 5.41 2.46
N PHE A 124 -6.49 4.23 3.01
CA PHE A 124 -7.52 3.51 3.73
C PHE A 124 -6.91 2.90 4.99
N LEU A 125 -7.72 2.80 6.04
CA LEU A 125 -7.37 2.11 7.26
C LEU A 125 -8.16 0.82 7.38
N CYS A 126 -7.60 -0.15 8.09
CA CYS A 126 -8.35 -1.31 8.56
C CYS A 126 -8.04 -1.49 10.05
N PRO A 127 -9.06 -1.52 10.93
CA PRO A 127 -8.87 -1.92 12.31
C PRO A 127 -8.40 -3.38 12.37
N ASN A 128 -7.12 -3.58 12.65
CA ASN A 128 -6.52 -4.90 12.80
C ASN A 128 -5.68 -4.92 14.08
N ASN A 129 -6.17 -5.60 15.11
CA ASN A 129 -5.50 -5.72 16.41
C ASN A 129 -4.66 -7.00 16.53
N ASN A 130 -4.50 -7.77 15.44
CA ASN A 130 -3.72 -8.99 15.45
C ASN A 130 -2.74 -9.04 14.28
N PRO A 131 -1.43 -8.84 14.52
CA PRO A 131 -0.42 -8.80 13.45
C PRO A 131 -0.20 -10.16 12.76
N ARG A 132 -0.85 -11.23 13.22
CA ARG A 132 -0.82 -12.57 12.59
C ARG A 132 -1.94 -12.79 11.58
N TYR A 133 -2.92 -11.90 11.51
CA TYR A 133 -4.01 -11.96 10.53
C TYR A 133 -3.90 -10.78 9.60
N GLU A 134 -3.95 -11.03 8.28
CA GLU A 134 -3.87 -9.95 7.31
C GLU A 134 -5.21 -9.21 7.19
N ALA A 135 -5.14 -7.91 6.98
CA ALA A 135 -6.31 -7.10 6.69
C ALA A 135 -6.88 -7.45 5.31
N THR A 136 -8.21 -7.47 5.18
CA THR A 136 -8.84 -7.70 3.87
C THR A 136 -9.07 -6.37 3.15
N GLN A 137 -9.11 -6.43 1.82
CA GLN A 137 -9.53 -5.26 1.02
C GLN A 137 -10.91 -4.74 1.47
N SER A 138 -11.86 -5.64 1.76
CA SER A 138 -13.19 -5.28 2.22
C SER A 138 -13.20 -4.55 3.57
N CYS A 139 -12.17 -4.73 4.39
CA CYS A 139 -11.98 -3.95 5.61
C CYS A 139 -11.50 -2.53 5.26
N PHE A 140 -10.45 -2.42 4.44
CA PHE A 140 -9.92 -1.12 4.01
C PHE A 140 -10.99 -0.24 3.35
N ASP A 141 -11.79 -0.82 2.45
CA ASP A 141 -12.82 -0.09 1.71
C ASP A 141 -13.89 0.57 2.62
N ARG A 142 -13.98 0.16 3.90
CA ARG A 142 -14.91 0.72 4.89
C ARG A 142 -14.37 1.94 5.63
N PHE A 143 -13.07 2.18 5.62
CA PHE A 143 -12.46 3.27 6.39
C PHE A 143 -11.50 4.11 5.52
N PRO A 144 -12.02 4.87 4.56
CA PRO A 144 -11.20 5.81 3.80
C PRO A 144 -10.66 6.93 4.69
N LEU A 145 -9.43 7.37 4.40
CA LEU A 145 -8.89 8.63 4.89
C LEU A 145 -9.21 9.74 3.88
N TYR A 146 -9.60 10.89 4.40
CA TYR A 146 -9.92 12.07 3.61
C TYR A 146 -8.74 13.04 3.61
N VAL A 147 -8.54 13.72 2.49
CA VAL A 147 -7.56 14.80 2.37
C VAL A 147 -7.98 15.93 3.32
N SER A 148 -7.04 16.39 4.15
CA SER A 148 -7.28 17.44 5.15
C SER A 148 -8.01 18.65 4.55
N GLY A 149 -8.98 19.18 5.30
CA GLY A 149 -9.81 20.31 4.88
C GLY A 149 -10.82 20.00 3.77
N THR A 150 -10.91 18.75 3.29
CA THR A 150 -11.81 18.36 2.19
C THR A 150 -12.68 17.14 2.55
N ARG A 151 -13.53 16.73 1.61
CA ARG A 151 -14.24 15.43 1.64
C ARG A 151 -13.75 14.47 0.57
N GLU A 152 -12.61 14.77 -0.04
CA GLU A 152 -12.03 13.96 -1.10
C GLU A 152 -11.17 12.84 -0.50
N VAL A 153 -11.31 11.64 -1.06
CA VAL A 153 -10.43 10.49 -0.75
C VAL A 153 -9.21 10.48 -1.68
N ARG A 154 -9.28 11.26 -2.77
CA ARG A 154 -8.34 11.23 -3.88
C ARG A 154 -7.41 12.43 -3.78
N PHE A 155 -6.12 12.17 -3.62
CA PHE A 155 -5.09 13.18 -3.79
C PHE A 155 -4.51 13.06 -5.20
N LEU A 156 -4.70 14.08 -6.04
CA LEU A 156 -4.24 14.06 -7.44
C LEU A 156 -2.79 14.52 -7.54
N ILE A 157 -2.02 13.89 -8.43
CA ILE A 157 -0.64 14.24 -8.76
C ILE A 157 -0.42 14.36 -10.27
#